data_AF-A0A657IVF9-F1
#
_entry.id   AF-A0A657IVF9-F1
#
_cell.length_a   1.000
_cell.length_b   1.000
_cell.length_c   1.000
_cell.angle_alpha   90.00
_cell.angle_beta   90.00
_cell.angle_gamma   90.00
#
_symmetry.space_group_name_H-M   'P 1'
#
loop_
_entity.id
_entity.type
_entity.pdbx_description
1 polymer ?
#
loop_
_entity_poly.entity_id
_entity_poly.type
_entity_poly.pdbx_seq_one_letter_code
_entity_poly.pdbx_strand_id
1 'polypeptide(L)' 'MHHLSDLEGLDEYWVEVLRMAKQSTRTGDLYRADLIESLKPRRYEQTAQFADKLDSAARHLRAVATEVGRILVQES' A
#
# COMPACT_ATOMS: atom_id res chain seq x y z
N MET A 1 23.17 -18.38 -9.77
CA MET A 1 21.77 -18.06 -9.45
C MET A 1 21.84 -16.72 -8.74
N HIS A 2 21.15 -15.68 -9.22
CA HIS A 2 21.18 -14.37 -8.56
C HIS A 2 20.22 -14.39 -7.38
N HIS A 3 20.69 -13.96 -6.21
CA HIS A 3 19.87 -13.79 -5.02
C HIS A 3 19.14 -12.45 -5.09
N LEU A 4 18.00 -12.35 -4.41
CA LEU A 4 17.28 -11.09 -4.33
C LEU A 4 18.10 -10.04 -3.54
N SER A 5 18.94 -10.50 -2.61
CA SER A 5 19.92 -9.68 -1.88
C SER A 5 21.01 -9.06 -2.75
N ASP A 6 21.22 -9.57 -3.98
CA ASP A 6 22.20 -9.00 -4.92
C ASP A 6 21.70 -7.71 -5.61
N LEU A 7 20.41 -7.36 -5.47
CA LEU A 7 19.83 -6.14 -6.04
C LEU A 7 20.17 -4.93 -5.17
N GLU A 8 21.06 -4.09 -5.67
CA GLU A 8 21.46 -2.83 -5.04
C GLU A 8 20.24 -1.94 -4.72
N GLY A 9 20.15 -1.48 -3.46
CA GLY A 9 19.08 -0.61 -2.97
C GLY A 9 17.74 -1.29 -2.74
N LEU A 10 17.64 -2.62 -2.90
CA LEU A 10 16.37 -3.32 -2.67
C LEU A 10 15.95 -3.26 -1.20
N ASP A 11 16.92 -3.30 -0.28
CA ASP A 11 16.77 -3.17 1.16
C ASP A 11 16.11 -1.85 1.58
N GLU A 12 16.42 -0.76 0.89
CA GLU A 12 15.76 0.54 1.07
C GLU A 12 14.37 0.55 0.38
N TYR A 13 14.31 0.07 -0.86
CA TYR A 13 13.10 0.13 -1.69
C TYR A 13 11.91 -0.62 -1.08
N TRP A 14 12.11 -1.83 -0.53
CA TRP A 14 10.99 -2.59 0.07
C TRP A 14 10.43 -1.89 1.32
N VAL A 15 11.29 -1.22 2.10
CA VAL A 15 10.87 -0.44 3.27
C VAL A 15 10.04 0.76 2.85
N GLU A 16 10.44 1.46 1.79
CA GLU A 16 9.70 2.58 1.23
C GLU A 16 8.32 2.16 0.73
N VAL A 17 8.22 1.06 -0.04
CA VAL A 17 6.93 0.51 -0.49
C VAL A 17 6.06 0.12 0.70
N LEU A 18 6.63 -0.49 1.75
CA LEU A 18 5.90 -0.84 2.96
C LEU A 18 5.36 0.40 3.70
N ARG A 19 6.16 1.47 3.80
CA ARG A 19 5.75 2.74 4.42
C ARG A 19 4.65 3.42 3.61
N MET A 20 4.83 3.51 2.29
CA MET A 20 3.84 4.08 1.38
C MET A 20 2.50 3.33 1.47
N ALA A 21 2.52 2.00 1.48
CA ALA A 21 1.31 1.20 1.59
C ALA A 21 0.56 1.46 2.92
N LYS A 22 1.28 1.53 4.05
CA LYS A 22 0.68 1.88 5.35
C LYS A 22 0.06 3.29 5.33
N GLN A 23 0.78 4.26 4.77
CA GLN A 23 0.30 5.64 4.67
C GLN A 23 -0.93 5.73 3.77
N SER A 24 -0.96 5.00 2.65
CA SER A 24 -2.08 4.98 1.72
C SER A 24 -3.37 4.47 2.36
N THR A 25 -3.32 3.41 3.18
CA THR A 25 -4.50 2.95 3.93
C THR A 25 -4.99 4.03 4.89
N ARG A 26 -4.10 4.66 5.66
CA ARG A 26 -4.45 5.74 6.59
C ARG A 26 -5.08 6.94 5.86
N THR A 27 -4.51 7.35 4.73
CA THR A 27 -5.05 8.43 3.90
C THR A 27 -6.42 8.07 3.34
N GLY A 28 -6.63 6.81 2.93
CA GLY A 28 -7.93 6.31 2.47
C GLY A 28 -9.01 6.39 3.55
N ASP A 29 -8.68 6.03 4.79
CA ASP A 29 -9.62 6.11 5.93
C ASP A 29 -10.05 7.55 6.22
N LEU A 30 -9.08 8.48 6.25
CA LEU A 30 -9.36 9.91 6.44
C LEU A 30 -10.19 10.49 5.28
N TYR A 31 -9.86 10.10 4.05
CA TYR A 31 -10.58 10.54 2.86
C TYR A 31 -12.04 10.06 2.88
N ARG A 32 -12.30 8.80 3.27
CA ARG A 32 -13.68 8.31 3.44
C ARG A 32 -14.46 9.08 4.49
N ALA A 33 -13.83 9.39 5.62
CA ALA A 33 -14.47 10.17 6.68
C ALA A 33 -14.94 11.54 6.16
N ASP A 34 -14.09 12.23 5.40
CA ASP A 34 -14.40 13.53 4.78
C ASP A 34 -15.52 13.43 3.71
N LEU A 35 -15.55 12.34 2.93
CA LEU A 35 -16.58 12.13 1.92
C LEU A 35 -17.99 11.93 2.50
N ILE A 36 -18.10 11.32 3.69
CA ILE A 36 -19.39 11.10 4.36
C ILE A 36 -20.03 12.44 4.74
N GLU A 37 -19.22 13.42 5.14
CA GLU A 37 -19.70 14.74 5.58
C GLU A 37 -20.06 15.68 4.42
N SER A 38 -19.46 15.47 3.24
CA SER A 38 -19.43 16.48 2.16
C SER A 38 -20.26 16.15 0.92
N LEU A 39 -20.63 14.87 0.66
CA LEU A 39 -21.19 14.46 -0.62
C LEU A 39 -22.66 14.01 -0.60
N LYS A 40 -23.37 14.30 -1.70
CA LYS A 40 -24.67 13.67 -2.01
C LYS A 40 -24.49 12.15 -2.25
N PRO A 41 -25.45 11.30 -1.87
CA PRO A 41 -25.28 9.84 -1.80
C PRO A 41 -24.70 9.18 -3.06
N ARG A 42 -25.17 9.56 -4.26
CA ARG A 42 -24.69 8.97 -5.52
C ARG A 42 -23.22 9.29 -5.85
N ARG A 43 -22.73 10.49 -5.48
CA ARG A 43 -21.31 10.84 -5.67
C ARG A 43 -20.43 10.19 -4.61
N TYR A 44 -20.97 10.01 -3.40
CA TYR A 44 -20.31 9.27 -2.34
C TYR A 44 -20.03 7.82 -2.76
N GLU A 45 -21.02 7.09 -3.29
CA GLU A 45 -20.85 5.69 -3.71
C GLU A 45 -19.73 5.49 -4.75
N GLN A 46 -19.69 6.33 -5.79
CA GLN A 46 -18.65 6.24 -6.83
C GLN A 46 -17.25 6.51 -6.27
N THR A 47 -17.15 7.51 -5.38
CA THR A 47 -15.88 7.91 -4.79
C THR A 47 -15.39 6.89 -3.76
N ALA A 48 -16.30 6.31 -2.99
CA ALA A 48 -16.02 5.22 -2.05
C ALA A 48 -15.50 3.97 -2.78
N GLN A 49 -16.13 3.58 -3.90
CA GLN A 49 -15.65 2.45 -4.71
C GLN A 49 -14.24 2.66 -5.26
N PHE A 50 -13.90 3.90 -5.64
CA PHE A 50 -12.54 4.21 -6.08
C PHE A 50 -11.55 4.12 -4.91
N ALA A 51 -11.89 4.66 -3.75
CA ALA A 51 -11.08 4.56 -2.54
C ALA A 51 -10.88 3.10 -2.07
N ASP A 52 -11.88 2.23 -2.24
CA ASP A 52 -11.76 0.79 -1.97
C ASP A 52 -10.71 0.12 -2.87
N LYS A 53 -10.70 0.45 -4.16
CA LYS A 53 -9.69 -0.08 -5.11
C LYS A 53 -8.28 0.36 -4.73
N LEU A 54 -8.11 1.60 -4.30
CA LEU A 54 -6.81 2.10 -3.84
C LEU A 54 -6.34 1.41 -2.55
N ASP A 55 -7.23 1.21 -1.57
CA ASP A 55 -6.88 0.49 -0.34
C ASP A 55 -6.52 -0.98 -0.64
N SER A 56 -7.26 -1.64 -1.53
CA SER A 56 -6.92 -3.00 -1.99
C SER A 56 -5.52 -3.05 -2.62
N ALA A 57 -5.20 -2.12 -3.53
CA ALA A 57 -3.87 -2.05 -4.15
C ALA A 57 -2.77 -1.81 -3.10
N ALA A 58 -2.99 -0.91 -2.14
CA ALA A 58 -2.05 -0.65 -1.05
C ALA A 58 -1.78 -1.91 -0.20
N ARG A 59 -2.82 -2.70 0.10
CA ARG A 59 -2.66 -3.97 0.83
C ARG A 59 -1.83 -4.98 0.04
N HIS A 60 -2.03 -5.09 -1.27
CA HIS A 60 -1.22 -5.95 -2.12
C HIS A 60 0.24 -5.51 -2.17
N LEU A 61 0.50 -4.20 -2.30
CA LEU A 61 1.87 -3.65 -2.24
C LEU A 61 2.56 -3.97 -0.90
N ARG A 62 1.83 -3.83 0.21
CA ARG A 62 2.34 -4.22 1.53
C ARG A 62 2.68 -5.71 1.61
N ALA A 63 1.84 -6.58 1.08
CA ALA A 63 2.09 -8.02 1.07
C ALA A 63 3.37 -8.36 0.29
N VAL A 64 3.53 -7.79 -0.90
CA VAL A 64 4.75 -7.97 -1.72
C VAL A 64 5.99 -7.46 -0.99
N ALA A 65 5.96 -6.23 -0.45
CA ALA A 65 7.08 -5.66 0.28
C ALA A 65 7.47 -6.48 1.52
N THR A 66 6.48 -7.07 2.19
CA THR A 66 6.72 -7.96 3.35
C THR A 66 7.43 -9.24 2.94
N GLU A 67 7.03 -9.88 1.83
CA GLU A 67 7.71 -11.07 1.32
C GLU A 67 9.12 -10.76 0.82
N VAL A 68 9.33 -9.62 0.16
CA VAL A 68 10.68 -9.17 -0.23
C VAL A 68 11.58 -9.02 0.99
N GLY A 69 11.11 -8.33 2.04
CA GLY A 69 11.87 -8.21 3.28
C GLY A 69 12.16 -9.56 3.95
N ARG A 70 11.20 -10.50 3.89
CA ARG A 70 11.39 -11.87 4.41
C ARG A 70 12.48 -12.62 3.64
N ILE A 71 12.47 -12.55 2.31
CA ILE A 71 13.49 -13.18 1.46
C ILE A 71 14.87 -12.59 1.75
N LEU A 72 14.97 -11.26 1.82
CA LEU A 72 16.24 -10.59 2.12
C LEU A 72 16.85 -11.04 3.46
N VAL A 73 16.03 -11.17 4.51
CA VAL A 73 16.48 -11.67 5.82
C VAL A 73 16.91 -13.15 5.76
N GLN A 74 16.32 -13.96 4.88
CA GLN A 74 16.69 -15.37 4.71
C GLN A 74 17.95 -15.58 3.86
N GLU A 75 18.23 -14.66 2.94
CA GLU A 75 19.38 -14.70 2.03
C GLU A 75 20.61 -13.92 2.54
N SER A 76 20.49 -13.20 3.67
CA SER A 76 21.59 -12.52 4.37
C SER A 76 22.29 -13.44 5.37
#